data_AF-A0A4V1RW61-F1
#
_entry.id   AF-A0A4V1RW61-F1
#
_cell.length_a   1.000
_cell.length_b   1.000
_cell.length_c   1.000
_cell.angle_alpha   90.00
_cell.angle_beta   90.00
_cell.angle_gamma   90.00
#
_symmetry.space_group_name_H-M   'P 1'
#
loop_
_entity.id
_entity.type
_entity.pdbx_description
1 polymer ?
#
loop_
_entity_poly.entity_id
_entity_poly.type
_entity_poly.pdbx_seq_one_letter_code
_entity_poly.pdbx_strand_id
1 'polypeptide(L)'
;MTKTFTQDDVVRYVYEETSPEESLLIEDALMSEPELMTFFLDALEMRSLMNRIEREPRPDTVQSILNYSRNHPANPPARLRHT
;
A
#
# COMPACT_ATOMS: atom_id res chain seq x y z
N MET A 1 -0.29 -23.46 -23.69
CA MET A 1 -0.77 -22.07 -23.86
C MET A 1 0.30 -21.19 -23.26
N THR A 2 0.94 -20.31 -24.03
CA THR A 2 1.89 -19.34 -23.48
C THR A 2 1.10 -18.34 -22.64
N LYS A 3 1.34 -18.33 -21.33
CA LYS A 3 0.79 -17.31 -20.43
C LYS A 3 1.68 -16.08 -20.61
N THR A 4 1.13 -14.99 -21.14
CA THR A 4 1.84 -13.72 -21.28
C THR A 4 1.65 -12.93 -19.99
N PHE A 5 2.76 -12.55 -19.36
CA PHE A 5 2.75 -11.69 -18.18
C PHE A 5 2.84 -10.23 -18.58
N THR A 6 2.25 -9.37 -17.75
CA THR A 6 2.15 -7.95 -18.01
C THR A 6 2.68 -7.16 -16.81
N GLN A 7 2.80 -5.84 -16.97
CA GLN A 7 3.15 -4.93 -15.88
C GLN A 7 2.17 -5.03 -14.70
N ASP A 8 0.89 -5.29 -14.94
CA ASP A 8 -0.12 -5.44 -13.87
C ASP A 8 0.19 -6.65 -12.98
N ASP A 9 0.61 -7.77 -13.59
CA ASP A 9 1.04 -8.96 -12.85
C ASP A 9 2.27 -8.68 -11.98
N VAL A 10 3.21 -7.88 -12.49
CA VAL A 10 4.39 -7.44 -11.72
C VAL A 10 4.01 -6.53 -10.56
N VAL A 11 3.04 -5.61 -10.73
CA VAL A 11 2.53 -4.78 -9.63
C VAL A 11 1.91 -5.65 -8.55
N ARG A 12 1.03 -6.60 -8.92
CA ARG A 12 0.43 -7.53 -7.97
C ARG A 12 1.51 -8.33 -7.21
N TYR A 13 2.53 -8.81 -7.91
CA TYR A 13 3.65 -9.52 -7.29
C TYR A 13 4.42 -8.62 -6.29
N VAL A 14 4.71 -7.37 -6.64
CA VAL A 14 5.38 -6.39 -5.76
C VAL A 14 4.59 -6.12 -4.48
N TYR A 15 3.26 -6.22 -4.52
CA TYR A 15 2.37 -6.04 -3.37
C TYR A 15 1.95 -7.35 -2.69
N GLU A 16 2.55 -8.48 -3.07
CA GLU A 16 2.26 -9.81 -2.51
C GLU A 16 0.79 -10.25 -2.73
N GLU A 17 0.18 -9.81 -3.83
CA GLU A 17 -1.22 -10.09 -4.22
C GLU A 17 -1.34 -11.26 -5.23
N THR A 18 -0.36 -12.17 -5.22
CA THR A 18 -0.24 -13.33 -6.12
C THR A 18 -0.23 -14.63 -5.32
N SER A 19 -0.79 -15.71 -5.91
CA SER A 19 -0.63 -17.04 -5.31
C SER A 19 0.83 -17.52 -5.43
N PRO A 20 1.28 -18.49 -4.62
CA PRO A 20 2.63 -19.04 -4.74
C PRO A 20 2.95 -19.57 -6.15
N GLU A 21 1.97 -20.20 -6.82
CA GLU A 21 2.10 -20.69 -8.18
C GLU A 21 2.20 -19.55 -9.20
N GLU A 22 1.44 -18.48 -9.01
CA GLU A 22 1.53 -17.28 -9.86
C GLU A 22 2.88 -16.59 -9.70
N SER A 23 3.36 -16.46 -8.46
CA SER A 23 4.66 -15.87 -8.14
C SER A 23 5.81 -16.55 -8.87
N LEU A 24 5.85 -17.90 -8.86
CA LEU A 24 6.90 -18.66 -9.57
C LEU A 24 6.88 -18.39 -11.08
N LEU A 25 5.70 -18.33 -11.69
CA LEU A 25 5.58 -18.07 -13.12
C LEU A 25 5.94 -16.62 -13.48
N ILE A 26 5.66 -15.67 -12.59
CA ILE A 26 6.08 -14.27 -12.74
C ILE A 26 7.59 -14.16 -12.62
N GLU A 27 8.22 -14.86 -11.68
CA GLU A 27 9.68 -14.91 -11.54
C GLU A 27 10.36 -15.44 -12.81
N ASP A 28 9.84 -16.51 -13.42
CA ASP A 28 10.32 -17.03 -14.70
C ASP A 28 10.19 -15.98 -15.84
N ALA A 29 9.07 -15.24 -15.88
CA ALA A 29 8.86 -14.18 -16.85
C ALA A 29 9.82 -13.00 -16.64
N LEU A 30 10.05 -12.58 -15.40
CA LEU A 30 11.02 -11.55 -15.04
C LEU A 30 12.45 -11.94 -15.47
N MET A 31 12.82 -13.21 -15.36
CA MET A 31 14.14 -13.70 -15.79
C MET A 31 14.31 -13.74 -17.32
N SER A 32 13.23 -13.92 -18.07
CA SER A 32 13.25 -14.11 -19.52
C SER A 32 12.89 -12.85 -20.34
N GLU A 33 12.22 -11.87 -19.73
CA GLU A 33 11.75 -10.64 -20.36
C GLU A 33 12.39 -9.39 -19.70
N PRO A 34 13.46 -8.81 -20.30
CA PRO A 34 14.18 -7.68 -19.71
C PRO A 34 13.34 -6.43 -19.42
N GLU A 35 12.29 -6.19 -20.21
CA GLU A 35 11.37 -5.07 -20.00
C GLU A 35 10.56 -5.24 -18.72
N LEU A 36 10.09 -6.47 -18.42
CA LEU A 36 9.39 -6.76 -17.17
C LEU A 36 10.32 -6.66 -15.96
N MET A 37 11.57 -7.11 -16.08
CA MET A 37 12.58 -6.93 -15.03
C MET A 37 12.86 -5.45 -14.75
N THR A 38 12.98 -4.63 -15.79
CA THR A 38 13.18 -3.19 -15.63
C THR A 38 12.01 -2.55 -14.89
N PHE A 39 10.79 -2.87 -15.32
CA PHE A 39 9.57 -2.40 -14.64
C PHE A 39 9.48 -2.87 -13.18
N PHE A 40 9.86 -4.12 -12.89
CA PHE A 40 9.90 -4.65 -11.52
C PHE A 40 10.82 -3.83 -10.61
N LEU A 41 12.03 -3.51 -11.08
CA LEU A 41 12.98 -2.68 -10.33
C LEU A 41 12.44 -1.27 -10.09
N ASP A 42 11.87 -0.65 -11.12
CA ASP A 42 11.23 0.68 -11.02
C ASP A 42 10.06 0.67 -10.03
N ALA A 43 9.24 -0.38 -10.03
CA ALA A 43 8.13 -0.54 -9.11
C ALA A 43 8.59 -0.69 -7.64
N LEU A 44 9.67 -1.45 -7.39
CA LEU A 44 10.29 -1.56 -6.07
C LEU A 44 10.83 -0.21 -5.57
N GLU A 45 11.50 0.54 -6.44
CA GLU A 45 11.99 1.88 -6.11
C GLU A 45 10.82 2.82 -5.80
N MET A 46 9.79 2.86 -6.64
CA MET A 46 8.60 3.68 -6.43
C MET A 46 7.92 3.35 -5.09
N ARG A 47 7.76 2.06 -4.77
CA ARG A 47 7.21 1.62 -3.47
C ARG A 47 8.03 2.13 -2.29
N SER A 48 9.36 2.06 -2.39
CA SER A 48 10.27 2.60 -1.37
C SER A 48 10.11 4.11 -1.19
N LEU A 49 10.01 4.86 -2.30
CA LEU A 49 9.82 6.31 -2.27
C LEU A 49 8.45 6.72 -1.72
N MET A 50 7.39 5.98 -2.03
CA MET A 50 6.04 6.26 -1.53
C MET A 50 5.94 6.21 0.00
N ASN A 51 6.72 5.34 0.66
CA ASN A 51 6.78 5.28 2.13
C ASN A 51 7.41 6.52 2.77
N ARG A 52 8.09 7.36 2.00
CA ARG A 52 8.69 8.62 2.47
C ARG A 52 7.74 9.81 2.34
N ILE A 53 6.57 9.62 1.74
CA ILE A 53 5.61 10.71 1.55
C ILE A 53 4.97 11.00 2.90
N GLU A 54 5.40 12.08 3.53
CA GLU A 54 4.74 12.65 4.69
C GLU A 54 3.52 13.47 4.24
N ARG A 55 2.38 13.21 4.87
CA ARG A 55 1.13 13.95 4.63
C ARG A 55 0.73 14.62 5.93
N GLU A 56 0.64 15.94 5.89
CA GLU A 56 0.12 16.71 7.01
C GLU A 56 -1.30 17.20 6.69
N PRO A 57 -2.22 17.18 7.67
CA PRO A 57 -3.51 17.82 7.50
C PRO A 57 -3.33 19.33 7.35
N ARG A 58 -4.29 19.97 6.66
CA ARG A 58 -4.31 21.44 6.62
C ARG A 58 -4.48 21.99 8.05
N PRO A 59 -3.79 23.09 8.42
CA PRO A 59 -3.90 23.68 9.75
C PRO A 59 -5.35 23.98 10.16
N ASP A 60 -6.17 24.48 9.23
CA ASP A 60 -7.57 24.79 9.48
C ASP A 60 -8.38 23.55 9.88
N THR A 61 -8.12 22.40 9.26
CA THR A 61 -8.80 21.14 9.60
C THR A 61 -8.48 20.74 11.04
N VAL A 62 -7.21 20.82 11.44
CA VAL A 62 -6.78 20.55 12.81
C VAL A 62 -7.48 21.52 13.77
N GLN A 63 -7.53 22.80 13.43
CA GLN A 63 -8.17 23.81 14.24
C GLN A 63 -9.67 23.61 14.38
N SER A 64 -10.37 23.23 13.30
CA SER A 64 -11.80 22.90 13.33
C SER A 64 -12.10 21.74 14.27
N ILE A 65 -11.31 20.66 14.21
CA ILE A 65 -11.46 19.49 15.09
C ILE A 65 -11.23 19.88 16.55
N LEU A 66 -10.16 20.62 16.84
CA LEU A 66 -9.84 21.07 18.19
C LEU A 66 -10.93 21.99 18.77
N ASN A 67 -11.44 22.93 17.96
CA ASN A 67 -12.51 23.83 18.36
C ASN A 67 -13.80 23.06 18.67
N TYR A 68 -14.17 22.09 17.82
CA TYR A 68 -15.30 21.21 18.08
C TYR A 68 -15.12 20.44 19.39
N SER A 69 -13.96 19.81 19.59
CA SER A 69 -13.69 18.97 20.77
C SER A 69 -13.75 19.72 22.09
N ARG A 70 -13.40 21.01 22.14
CA ARG A 70 -13.49 21.82 23.37
C ARG A 70 -14.92 22.04 23.86
N ASN A 71 -15.88 22.00 22.93
CA ASN A 71 -17.28 22.29 23.20
C ASN A 71 -18.12 21.03 23.42
N HIS A 72 -17.51 19.84 23.38
CA HIS A 72 -18.19 18.57 23.57
C HIS A 72 -17.62 17.84 24.78
N PRO A 73 -18.46 17.24 25.64
CA PRO A 73 -17.99 16.47 26.77
C PRO A 73 -17.14 15.28 26.27
N ALA A 74 -16.14 14.90 27.06
CA ALA A 74 -15.33 13.72 26.76
C ALA A 74 -16.24 12.51 26.55
N ASN A 75 -15.94 11.69 25.54
CA ASN A 75 -16.66 10.46 25.32
C ASN A 75 -16.64 9.65 26.64
N PRO A 76 -17.78 9.10 27.09
CA PRO A 76 -17.80 8.28 28.28
C PRO A 76 -16.79 7.14 28.11
N PRO A 77 -16.07 6.75 29.18
CA PRO A 77 -15.08 5.70 29.09
C PRO A 77 -15.73 4.45 28.48
N ALA A 78 -15.02 3.83 27.54
CA ALA A 78 -15.47 2.57 26.94
C ALA A 78 -15.78 1.59 28.09
N ARG A 79 -16.99 1.03 28.11
CA ARG A 79 -17.37 0.04 29.12
C ARG A 79 -16.41 -1.14 28.99
N LEU A 80 -15.43 -1.22 29.88
CA LEU A 80 -14.59 -2.41 30.02
C LEU A 80 -15.53 -3.57 30.33
N ARG A 81 -15.65 -4.50 29.38
CA ARG A 81 -16.39 -5.74 29.62
C ARG A 81 -15.58 -6.51 30.65
N HIS A 82 -16.03 -6.49 31.90
CA HIS A 82 -15.54 -7.42 32.91
C HIS A 82 -15.98 -8.83 32.48
N THR A 83 -15.00 -9.64 32.10
CA THR A 83 -15.12 -11.12 32.02
C THR A 83 -14.81 -11.72 33.37
#